data_AF-A0A1I4EQ55-F1
#
_entry.id   AF-A0A1I4EQ55-F1
#
_cell.length_a   1.000
_cell.length_b   1.000
_cell.length_c   1.000
_cell.angle_alpha   90.00
_cell.angle_beta   90.00
_cell.angle_gamma   90.00
#
_symmetry.space_group_name_H-M   'P 1'
#
loop_
_entity.id
_entity.type
_entity.pdbx_description
1 polymer ?
#
loop_
_entity_poly.entity_id
_entity_poly.type
_entity_poly.pdbx_seq_one_letter_code
_entity_poly.pdbx_strand_id
1 'polypeptide(L)'
;MTEDCGDPCSVREISSLLSKKWRLNLLRAVQTDGPCRFSDLKRRFDISSKVLTNSLNELTDYGIVERTAHSGVHVTYSLTDSGADLLDTVGDLDSWTARSGRKTVPTVLVVDDNPRLNNLFADLLHSDYDVRQACERRQLERQQFEVTDVVVFHYKPRGPIDHSALQSVAKPECDCRLVVVVPTRRHLERLELHHCGHLVLPVTKPELRRCIEHVLDCRADDE
;
A
#
# COMPACT_ATOMS: atom_id res chain seq x y z
N MET A 1 14.38 -32.92 -37.24
CA MET A 1 13.15 -32.33 -36.66
C MET A 1 13.14 -32.75 -35.21
N THR A 2 13.75 -31.95 -34.35
CA THR A 2 13.60 -32.07 -32.90
C THR A 2 12.71 -30.91 -32.49
N GLU A 3 11.53 -31.25 -31.99
CA GLU A 3 10.55 -30.32 -31.45
C GLU A 3 11.16 -29.57 -30.26
N ASP A 4 11.17 -28.24 -30.36
CA ASP A 4 11.51 -27.31 -29.30
C ASP A 4 10.32 -27.25 -28.34
N CYS A 5 10.34 -28.09 -27.31
CA CYS A 5 9.36 -28.04 -26.22
C CYS A 5 9.85 -26.95 -25.25
N GLY A 6 9.11 -25.84 -25.23
CA GLY A 6 9.50 -24.56 -24.64
C GLY A 6 10.06 -24.65 -23.23
N ASP A 7 11.11 -23.84 -23.01
CA ASP A 7 11.79 -23.64 -21.74
C ASP A 7 10.75 -23.39 -20.62
N PRO A 8 10.70 -24.20 -19.55
CA PRO A 8 9.81 -23.95 -18.43
C PRO A 8 10.12 -22.55 -17.88
N CYS A 9 9.12 -21.65 -17.91
CA CYS A 9 9.28 -20.26 -17.54
C CYS A 9 10.09 -20.15 -16.24
N SER A 10 11.30 -19.59 -16.34
CA SER A 10 12.22 -19.64 -15.21
C SER A 10 11.75 -18.68 -14.12
N VAL A 11 12.05 -18.99 -12.85
CA VAL A 11 11.77 -18.08 -11.73
C VAL A 11 12.30 -16.66 -11.99
N ARG A 12 13.37 -16.52 -12.78
CA ARG A 12 13.95 -15.25 -13.19
C ARG A 12 13.03 -14.44 -14.11
N GLU A 13 12.30 -15.09 -15.02
CA GLU A 13 11.38 -14.42 -15.94
C GLU A 13 10.14 -13.92 -15.21
N ILE A 14 9.51 -14.78 -14.40
CA ILE A 14 8.38 -14.37 -13.55
C ILE A 14 8.81 -13.27 -12.57
N SER A 15 9.98 -13.39 -11.94
CA SER A 15 10.51 -12.34 -11.05
C SER A 15 10.71 -11.01 -11.79
N SER A 16 11.28 -11.04 -13.00
CA SER A 16 11.42 -9.86 -13.86
C SER A 16 10.05 -9.25 -14.22
N LEU A 17 9.08 -10.10 -14.58
CA LEU A 17 7.72 -9.70 -14.88
C LEU A 17 7.07 -9.00 -13.69
N LEU A 18 7.17 -9.56 -12.48
CA LEU A 18 6.50 -9.06 -11.26
C LEU A 18 7.22 -7.86 -10.62
N SER A 19 8.54 -7.74 -10.79
CA SER A 19 9.37 -6.69 -10.16
C SER A 19 9.05 -5.26 -10.60
N LYS A 20 8.21 -5.06 -11.62
CA LYS A 20 7.77 -3.71 -12.00
C LYS A 20 6.86 -3.15 -10.89
N LYS A 21 7.17 -1.93 -10.45
CA LYS A 21 6.70 -1.22 -9.23
C LYS A 21 5.21 -1.39 -8.81
N TRP A 22 4.30 -1.70 -9.72
CA TRP A 22 2.85 -1.71 -9.49
C TRP A 22 2.18 -3.03 -9.88
N ARG A 23 2.90 -4.01 -10.42
CA ARG A 23 2.28 -5.22 -10.97
C ARG A 23 1.73 -6.14 -9.89
N LEU A 24 2.49 -6.38 -8.83
CA LEU A 24 1.98 -7.15 -7.69
C LEU A 24 0.73 -6.50 -7.08
N ASN A 25 0.72 -5.18 -6.93
CA ASN A 25 -0.43 -4.45 -6.41
C ASN A 25 -1.63 -4.47 -7.38
N LEU A 26 -1.38 -4.44 -8.69
CA LEU A 26 -2.41 -4.64 -9.70
C LEU A 26 -3.04 -6.02 -9.58
N LEU A 27 -2.23 -7.08 -9.48
CA LEU A 27 -2.72 -8.45 -9.35
C LEU A 27 -3.54 -8.62 -8.05
N ARG A 28 -3.04 -8.10 -6.92
CA ARG A 28 -3.79 -8.08 -5.65
C ARG A 28 -5.11 -7.33 -5.77
N ALA A 29 -5.12 -6.16 -6.42
CA ALA A 29 -6.36 -5.40 -6.65
C ALA A 29 -7.38 -6.20 -7.46
N VAL A 30 -6.95 -6.90 -8.51
CA VAL A 30 -7.84 -7.76 -9.32
C VAL A 30 -8.33 -8.97 -8.51
N GLN A 31 -7.52 -9.51 -7.59
CA GLN A 31 -7.94 -10.57 -6.67
C GLN A 31 -9.02 -10.09 -5.71
N THR A 32 -8.81 -8.93 -5.06
CA THR A 32 -9.71 -8.38 -4.04
C THR A 32 -11.01 -7.84 -4.64
N ASP A 33 -10.93 -7.07 -5.72
CA ASP A 33 -12.07 -6.40 -6.32
C ASP A 33 -12.85 -7.32 -7.28
N GLY A 34 -12.26 -8.46 -7.66
CA GLY A 34 -12.77 -9.35 -8.72
C GLY A 34 -12.56 -8.77 -10.13
N PRO A 35 -13.37 -9.17 -11.13
CA PRO A 35 -13.21 -8.74 -12.52
C PRO A 35 -13.24 -7.21 -12.69
N CYS A 36 -12.09 -6.62 -13.04
CA CYS A 36 -11.90 -5.18 -13.11
C CYS A 36 -11.92 -4.65 -14.56
N ARG A 37 -12.51 -3.47 -14.79
CA ARG A 37 -12.41 -2.80 -16.10
C ARG A 37 -11.09 -2.05 -16.24
N PHE A 38 -10.64 -1.84 -17.48
CA PHE A 38 -9.44 -1.05 -17.77
C PHE A 38 -9.46 0.35 -17.15
N SER A 39 -10.62 1.03 -17.19
CA SER A 39 -10.79 2.38 -16.64
C SER A 39 -10.62 2.43 -15.12
N ASP A 40 -11.00 1.36 -14.42
CA ASP A 40 -10.90 1.28 -12.96
C ASP A 40 -9.45 1.04 -12.54
N LEU A 41 -8.78 0.10 -13.20
CA LEU A 41 -7.34 -0.13 -13.01
C LEU A 41 -6.51 1.12 -13.35
N LYS A 42 -6.82 1.80 -14.46
CA LYS A 42 -6.13 3.04 -14.83
C LYS A 42 -6.29 4.15 -13.78
N ARG A 43 -7.51 4.32 -13.26
CA ARG A 43 -7.82 5.31 -12.24
C ARG A 43 -7.12 4.97 -10.91
N ARG A 44 -7.04 3.68 -10.57
CA ARG A 44 -6.39 3.20 -9.35
C ARG A 44 -4.89 3.48 -9.37
N PHE A 45 -4.20 3.08 -10.44
CA PHE A 45 -2.72 3.04 -10.47
C PHE A 45 -2.01 4.29 -11.03
N ASP A 46 -2.73 5.34 -11.43
CA ASP A 46 -2.20 6.59 -12.03
C ASP A 46 -1.10 6.36 -13.11
N ILE A 47 -1.26 5.32 -13.94
CA ILE A 47 -0.32 4.97 -15.01
C ILE A 47 -0.86 5.33 -16.39
N SER A 48 0.06 5.58 -17.32
CA SER A 48 -0.33 5.88 -18.71
C SER A 48 -1.08 4.70 -19.34
N SER A 49 -2.06 5.00 -20.21
CA SER A 49 -2.85 3.95 -20.89
C SER A 49 -1.95 2.94 -21.61
N LYS A 50 -0.89 3.42 -22.29
CA LYS A 50 0.05 2.57 -23.04
C LYS A 50 0.76 1.58 -22.11
N VAL A 51 1.21 2.04 -20.95
CA VAL A 51 1.93 1.22 -19.97
C VAL A 51 1.00 0.17 -19.34
N LEU A 52 -0.24 0.55 -19.01
CA LEU A 52 -1.24 -0.38 -18.49
C LEU A 52 -1.60 -1.44 -19.53
N THR A 53 -1.89 -1.03 -20.78
CA THR A 53 -2.19 -1.97 -21.88
C THR A 53 -1.06 -2.96 -22.09
N ASN A 54 0.19 -2.49 -22.21
CA ASN A 54 1.33 -3.37 -22.40
C ASN A 54 1.46 -4.39 -21.28
N SER A 55 1.22 -3.99 -20.03
CA SER A 55 1.36 -4.91 -18.90
C SER A 55 0.20 -5.88 -18.77
N LEU A 56 -1.04 -5.46 -19.04
CA LEU A 56 -2.17 -6.38 -19.07
C LEU A 56 -1.99 -7.41 -20.20
N ASN A 57 -1.47 -6.99 -21.36
CA ASN A 57 -1.12 -7.92 -22.43
C ASN A 57 -0.03 -8.90 -21.99
N GLU A 58 1.09 -8.42 -21.44
CA GLU A 58 2.15 -9.30 -20.91
C GLU A 58 1.59 -10.28 -19.86
N LEU A 59 0.77 -9.83 -18.91
CA LEU A 59 0.18 -10.70 -17.89
C LEU A 59 -0.82 -11.72 -18.49
N THR A 60 -1.49 -11.36 -19.58
CA THR A 60 -2.37 -12.28 -20.33
C THR A 60 -1.55 -13.31 -21.10
N ASP A 61 -0.46 -12.88 -21.74
CA ASP A 61 0.45 -13.75 -22.49
C ASP A 61 1.13 -14.79 -21.58
N TYR A 62 1.43 -14.40 -20.33
CA TYR A 62 1.95 -15.30 -19.29
C TYR A 62 0.85 -16.16 -18.61
N GLY A 63 -0.42 -16.00 -18.99
CA GLY A 63 -1.53 -16.77 -18.43
C GLY A 63 -1.85 -16.45 -16.97
N ILE A 64 -1.44 -15.30 -16.45
CA ILE A 64 -1.68 -14.84 -15.07
C ILE A 64 -3.03 -14.10 -14.98
N VAL A 65 -3.38 -13.35 -16.03
CA VAL A 65 -4.61 -12.57 -16.11
C VAL A 65 -5.44 -13.06 -17.30
N GLU A 66 -6.74 -13.21 -17.10
CA GLU A 66 -7.70 -13.46 -18.17
C GLU A 66 -8.38 -12.14 -18.59
N ARG A 67 -8.53 -11.94 -19.90
CA ARG A 67 -9.26 -10.81 -20.48
C ARG A 67 -10.58 -11.29 -21.07
N THR A 68 -11.69 -10.95 -20.44
CA THR A 68 -13.04 -11.28 -20.90
C THR A 68 -13.70 -10.11 -21.62
N ALA A 69 -14.19 -10.34 -22.84
CA ALA A 69 -14.97 -9.34 -23.59
C ALA A 69 -16.47 -9.53 -23.32
N HIS A 70 -17.17 -8.43 -23.00
CA HIS A 70 -18.60 -8.42 -22.75
C HIS A 70 -19.37 -7.86 -23.95
N SER A 71 -20.64 -8.26 -24.10
CA SER A 71 -21.55 -7.70 -25.09
C SER A 71 -21.78 -6.21 -24.80
N GLY A 72 -21.16 -5.31 -25.57
CA GLY A 72 -21.26 -3.86 -25.37
C GLY A 72 -19.92 -3.11 -25.30
N VAL A 73 -18.86 -3.63 -25.94
CA VAL A 73 -17.57 -2.94 -26.19
C VAL A 73 -16.65 -2.82 -24.96
N HIS A 74 -17.05 -3.27 -23.78
CA HIS A 74 -16.19 -3.22 -22.59
C HIS A 74 -15.57 -4.58 -22.27
N VAL A 75 -14.39 -4.54 -21.67
CA VAL A 75 -13.62 -5.72 -21.26
C VAL A 75 -13.29 -5.67 -19.78
N THR A 76 -13.25 -6.84 -19.17
CA THR A 76 -12.82 -7.02 -17.77
C THR A 76 -11.58 -7.89 -17.73
N TYR A 77 -10.84 -7.75 -16.63
CA TYR A 77 -9.64 -8.49 -16.33
C TYR A 77 -9.81 -9.18 -14.98
N SER A 78 -9.57 -10.49 -14.94
CA SER A 78 -9.58 -11.31 -13.72
C SER A 78 -8.29 -12.11 -13.62
N LEU A 79 -7.95 -12.61 -12.44
CA LEU A 79 -6.87 -13.59 -12.33
C LEU A 79 -7.33 -14.93 -12.92
N THR A 80 -6.40 -15.66 -13.52
CA THR A 80 -6.56 -17.09 -13.78
C THR A 80 -6.28 -17.88 -12.49
N ASP A 81 -6.56 -19.18 -12.50
CA ASP A 81 -6.17 -20.08 -11.40
C ASP A 81 -4.65 -20.03 -11.16
N SER A 82 -3.84 -19.99 -12.23
CA SER A 82 -2.39 -19.83 -12.17
C SER A 82 -1.97 -18.48 -11.57
N GLY A 83 -2.69 -17.40 -11.92
CA GLY A 83 -2.42 -16.08 -11.36
C GLY A 83 -2.77 -15.98 -9.88
N ALA A 84 -3.80 -16.70 -9.42
CA ALA A 84 -4.14 -16.81 -8.01
C ALA A 84 -3.09 -17.60 -7.23
N ASP A 85 -2.68 -18.78 -7.72
CA ASP A 85 -1.61 -19.60 -7.13
C ASP A 85 -0.27 -18.86 -7.04
N LEU A 86 0.05 -18.05 -8.05
CA LEU A 86 1.21 -17.17 -8.02
C LEU A 86 1.15 -16.14 -6.89
N LEU A 87 -0.02 -15.53 -6.64
CA LEU A 87 -0.19 -14.60 -5.53
C LEU A 87 -0.09 -15.29 -4.17
N ASP A 88 -0.61 -16.51 -4.05
CA ASP A 88 -0.47 -17.31 -2.84
C ASP A 88 1.01 -17.62 -2.55
N THR A 89 1.78 -17.99 -3.58
CA THR A 89 3.24 -18.18 -3.49
C THR A 89 3.97 -16.89 -3.05
N VAL A 90 3.52 -15.73 -3.53
CA VAL A 90 4.06 -14.44 -3.06
C VAL A 90 3.69 -14.21 -1.58
N GLY A 91 2.49 -14.58 -1.15
CA GLY A 91 2.07 -14.55 0.26
C GLY A 91 2.92 -15.46 1.16
N ASP A 92 3.37 -16.61 0.67
CA ASP A 92 4.30 -17.48 1.37
C ASP A 92 5.68 -16.84 1.55
N LEU A 93 6.14 -16.06 0.56
CA LEU A 93 7.38 -15.31 0.66
C LEU A 93 7.27 -14.16 1.67
N ASP A 94 6.13 -13.47 1.72
CA ASP A 94 5.83 -12.47 2.75
C ASP A 94 5.85 -13.12 4.15
N SER A 95 5.23 -14.29 4.29
CA SER A 95 5.22 -15.07 5.54
C SER A 95 6.61 -15.56 5.96
N TRP A 96 7.42 -16.04 5.01
CA TRP A 96 8.81 -16.40 5.26
C TRP A 96 9.63 -15.19 5.71
N THR A 97 9.41 -14.02 5.12
CA THR A 97 10.10 -12.78 5.48
C THR A 97 9.79 -12.40 6.93
N ALA A 98 8.53 -12.50 7.33
CA ALA A 98 8.09 -12.29 8.71
C ALA A 98 8.76 -13.29 9.70
N ARG A 99 8.77 -14.58 9.37
CA ARG A 99 9.40 -15.63 10.21
C ARG A 99 10.92 -15.52 10.29
N SER A 100 11.56 -15.08 9.22
CA SER A 100 13.03 -15.05 9.12
C SER A 100 13.68 -13.99 10.01
N GLY A 101 12.88 -13.19 10.73
CA GLY A 101 13.39 -12.13 11.61
C GLY A 101 14.20 -11.07 10.88
N ARG A 102 14.14 -11.05 9.53
CA ARG A 102 14.69 -9.97 8.71
C ARG A 102 13.83 -8.76 9.02
N LYS A 103 14.29 -7.93 9.94
CA LYS A 103 13.73 -6.60 10.16
C LYS A 103 13.98 -5.80 8.89
N THR A 104 13.00 -5.81 7.98
CA THR A 104 12.84 -4.70 7.06
C THR A 104 12.67 -3.46 7.93
N VAL A 105 13.42 -2.41 7.62
CA VAL A 105 13.23 -1.13 8.31
C VAL A 105 11.80 -0.70 7.98
N PRO A 106 10.90 -0.54 8.98
CA PRO A 106 9.52 -0.20 8.68
C PRO A 106 9.45 1.15 7.97
N THR A 107 8.61 1.24 6.95
CA THR A 107 8.36 2.47 6.23
C THR A 107 7.31 3.29 6.96
N VAL A 108 7.67 4.52 7.34
CA VAL A 108 6.76 5.45 8.04
C VAL A 108 6.45 6.63 7.13
N LEU A 109 5.17 6.90 6.87
CA LEU A 109 4.74 8.08 6.14
C LEU A 109 4.29 9.17 7.13
N VAL A 110 4.97 10.31 7.12
CA VAL A 110 4.59 11.50 7.91
C VAL A 110 3.70 12.41 7.08
N VAL A 111 2.50 12.68 7.59
CA VAL A 111 1.47 13.48 6.92
C VAL A 111 1.18 14.74 7.74
N ASP A 112 1.59 15.90 7.20
CA ASP A 112 1.38 17.22 7.79
C ASP A 112 1.45 18.28 6.69
N ASP A 113 0.44 19.14 6.60
CA ASP A 113 0.32 20.24 5.63
C ASP A 113 1.33 21.37 5.86
N ASN A 114 1.98 21.40 7.03
CA ASN A 114 3.08 22.31 7.33
C ASN A 114 4.43 21.60 7.04
N PRO A 115 5.16 21.99 5.99
CA PRO A 115 6.41 21.34 5.61
C PRO A 115 7.48 21.37 6.71
N ARG A 116 7.49 22.40 7.56
CA ARG A 116 8.47 22.51 8.65
C ARG A 116 8.21 21.48 9.75
N LEU A 117 6.95 21.30 10.13
CA LEU A 117 6.58 20.29 11.11
C LEU A 117 6.71 18.88 10.53
N ASN A 118 6.37 18.70 9.25
CA ASN A 118 6.59 17.46 8.54
C ASN A 118 8.08 17.05 8.58
N ASN A 119 8.98 17.97 8.24
CA ASN A 119 10.43 17.74 8.33
C ASN A 119 10.89 17.45 9.76
N LEU A 120 10.36 18.17 10.75
CA LEU A 120 10.70 17.91 12.15
C LEU A 120 10.33 16.47 12.56
N PHE A 121 9.11 16.02 12.26
CA PHE A 121 8.71 14.64 12.55
C PHE A 121 9.55 13.63 11.77
N ALA A 122 9.88 13.92 10.51
CA ALA A 122 10.74 13.05 9.72
C ALA A 122 12.15 12.93 10.30
N ASP A 123 12.78 14.05 10.69
CA ASP A 123 14.10 14.08 11.33
C ASP A 123 14.13 13.27 12.63
N LEU A 124 13.05 13.28 13.41
CA LEU A 124 12.94 12.47 14.62
C LEU A 124 12.92 10.97 14.32
N LEU A 125 12.45 10.55 13.16
CA LEU A 125 12.17 9.16 12.81
C LEU A 125 13.21 8.52 11.86
N HIS A 126 13.93 9.32 11.07
CA HIS A 126 14.90 8.83 10.06
C HIS A 126 16.02 7.95 10.63
N SER A 127 16.29 7.99 11.93
CA SER A 127 17.29 7.11 12.55
C SER A 127 16.84 5.66 12.70
N ASP A 128 15.52 5.43 12.76
CA ASP A 128 14.93 4.14 13.13
C ASP A 128 14.05 3.56 12.00
N TYR A 129 13.64 4.38 11.03
CA TYR A 129 12.62 4.06 10.01
C TYR A 129 12.98 4.57 8.61
N ASP A 130 12.43 3.93 7.57
CA ASP A 130 12.42 4.51 6.20
C ASP A 130 11.29 5.53 6.13
N VAL A 131 11.62 6.81 6.29
CA VAL A 131 10.61 7.86 6.41
C VAL A 131 10.29 8.48 5.06
N ARG A 132 9.01 8.51 4.73
CA ARG A 132 8.42 9.25 3.62
C ARG A 132 7.56 10.39 4.13
N GLN A 133 7.32 11.38 3.29
CA GLN A 133 6.62 12.60 3.68
C GLN A 133 5.53 12.96 2.67
N ALA A 134 4.38 13.40 3.17
CA ALA A 134 3.31 14.00 2.39
C ALA A 134 2.84 15.31 3.05
N CYS A 135 2.99 16.41 2.32
CA CYS A 135 2.57 17.75 2.73
C CYS A 135 1.29 18.21 2.02
N GLU A 136 0.87 17.51 0.97
CA GLU A 136 -0.30 17.87 0.19
C GLU A 136 -1.25 16.68 0.03
N ARG A 137 -2.55 16.97 -0.01
CA ARG A 137 -3.59 15.96 -0.21
C ARG A 137 -3.40 15.14 -1.49
N ARG A 138 -2.94 15.77 -2.58
CA ARG A 138 -2.65 15.07 -3.85
C ARG A 138 -1.56 14.00 -3.72
N GLN A 139 -0.64 14.16 -2.77
CA GLN A 139 0.41 13.16 -2.53
C GLN A 139 -0.15 11.92 -1.82
N LEU A 140 -1.18 12.11 -0.98
CA LEU A 140 -1.96 11.01 -0.40
C LEU A 140 -2.72 10.26 -1.50
N GLU A 141 -3.35 10.98 -2.43
CA GLU A 141 -4.16 10.38 -3.51
C GLU A 141 -3.33 9.58 -4.54
N ARG A 142 -2.01 9.81 -4.64
CA ARG A 142 -1.09 9.20 -5.63
C ARG A 142 -0.43 7.89 -5.20
N GLN A 143 -1.09 7.10 -4.37
CA GLN A 143 -0.65 5.74 -4.01
C GLN A 143 0.71 5.63 -3.27
N GLN A 144 1.14 6.66 -2.52
CA GLN A 144 2.34 6.53 -1.66
C GLN A 144 2.16 5.55 -0.48
N PHE A 145 0.93 5.08 -0.23
CA PHE A 145 0.57 4.16 0.85
C PHE A 145 0.89 2.69 0.58
N GLU A 146 1.06 2.27 -0.67
CA GLU A 146 1.13 0.83 -1.03
C GLU A 146 2.35 0.09 -0.46
N VAL A 147 3.32 0.80 0.11
CA VAL A 147 4.51 0.21 0.78
C VAL A 147 4.77 0.91 2.11
N THR A 148 3.73 1.37 2.80
CA THR A 148 3.87 2.05 4.10
C THR A 148 3.35 1.15 5.22
N ASP A 149 4.17 0.92 6.24
CA ASP A 149 3.77 0.12 7.40
C ASP A 149 2.97 0.96 8.41
N VAL A 150 3.35 2.23 8.59
CA VAL A 150 2.71 3.16 9.53
C VAL A 150 2.56 4.55 8.93
N VAL A 151 1.39 5.15 9.09
CA VAL A 151 1.14 6.55 8.77
C VAL A 151 1.05 7.36 10.06
N VAL A 152 1.93 8.35 10.21
CA VAL A 152 1.88 9.35 11.27
C VAL A 152 1.14 10.57 10.73
N PHE A 153 -0.10 10.75 11.17
CA PHE A 153 -0.99 11.80 10.67
C PHE A 153 -1.16 12.92 11.68
N HIS A 154 -0.67 14.11 11.38
CA HIS A 154 -0.93 15.28 12.20
C HIS A 154 -2.30 15.87 11.87
N TYR A 155 -3.27 15.59 12.73
CA TYR A 155 -4.65 15.98 12.52
C TYR A 155 -4.90 17.45 12.87
N LYS A 156 -5.40 18.21 11.88
CA LYS A 156 -5.86 19.59 12.05
C LYS A 156 -7.32 19.70 11.59
N PRO A 157 -8.28 20.01 12.49
CA PRO A 157 -9.70 20.04 12.15
C PRO A 157 -10.10 21.01 11.04
N ARG A 158 -9.29 22.05 10.81
CA ARG A 158 -9.52 23.09 9.80
C ARG A 158 -8.33 23.26 8.84
N GLY A 159 -7.52 22.22 8.68
CA GLY A 159 -6.36 22.23 7.79
C GLY A 159 -6.68 21.72 6.37
N PRO A 160 -5.75 21.85 5.41
CA PRO A 160 -5.83 21.21 4.09
C PRO A 160 -5.80 19.67 4.17
N ILE A 161 -5.16 19.16 5.23
CA ILE A 161 -5.12 17.75 5.61
C ILE A 161 -6.06 17.60 6.82
N ASP A 162 -7.34 17.38 6.50
CA ASP A 162 -8.46 17.41 7.43
C ASP A 162 -9.00 16.02 7.78
N HIS A 163 -10.19 15.96 8.37
CA HIS A 163 -10.86 14.71 8.69
C HIS A 163 -11.16 13.84 7.46
N SER A 164 -11.43 14.43 6.30
CA SER A 164 -11.64 13.68 5.06
C SER A 164 -10.34 13.03 4.59
N ALA A 165 -9.21 13.74 4.67
CA ALA A 165 -7.90 13.15 4.40
C ALA A 165 -7.58 12.01 5.38
N LEU A 166 -7.87 12.19 6.67
CA LEU A 166 -7.68 11.15 7.68
C LEU A 166 -8.48 9.86 7.36
N GLN A 167 -9.77 10.01 7.04
CA GLN A 167 -10.63 8.88 6.66
C GLN A 167 -10.16 8.17 5.37
N SER A 168 -9.52 8.90 4.45
CA SER A 168 -8.98 8.30 3.22
C SER A 168 -7.79 7.37 3.49
N VAL A 169 -7.05 7.61 4.58
CA VAL A 169 -5.91 6.79 5.02
C VAL A 169 -6.36 5.66 5.95
N ALA A 170 -7.37 5.91 6.78
CA ALA A 170 -7.90 4.94 7.73
C ALA A 170 -8.80 3.86 7.11
N LYS A 171 -8.70 3.61 5.80
CA LYS A 171 -9.58 2.65 5.12
C LYS A 171 -9.19 1.21 5.49
N PRO A 172 -10.17 0.29 5.67
CA PRO A 172 -9.89 -1.11 5.97
C PRO A 172 -9.08 -1.84 4.89
N GLU A 173 -9.16 -1.35 3.64
CA GLU A 173 -8.44 -1.87 2.48
C GLU A 173 -6.94 -1.55 2.50
N CYS A 174 -6.49 -0.70 3.44
CA CYS A 174 -5.08 -0.34 3.60
C CYS A 174 -4.44 -1.21 4.70
N ASP A 175 -3.40 -1.96 4.35
CA ASP A 175 -2.61 -2.75 5.30
C ASP A 175 -1.75 -1.91 6.28
N CYS A 176 -1.82 -0.58 6.17
CA CYS A 176 -1.02 0.36 6.95
C CYS A 176 -1.68 0.71 8.28
N ARG A 177 -0.88 0.85 9.34
CA ARG A 177 -1.36 1.31 10.65
C ARG A 177 -1.39 2.82 10.73
N LEU A 178 -2.29 3.34 11.55
CA LEU A 178 -2.46 4.78 11.72
C LEU A 178 -2.06 5.22 13.13
N VAL A 179 -1.19 6.23 13.20
CA VAL A 179 -0.88 6.99 14.41
C VAL A 179 -1.35 8.42 14.20
N VAL A 180 -2.32 8.87 15.00
CA VAL A 180 -2.86 10.23 14.87
C VAL A 180 -2.29 11.15 15.95
N VAL A 181 -1.65 12.23 15.52
CA VAL A 181 -1.18 13.31 16.39
C VAL A 181 -2.22 14.41 16.41
N VAL A 182 -2.82 14.67 17.57
CA VAL A 182 -3.88 15.68 17.75
C VAL A 182 -3.40 16.84 18.63
N PRO A 183 -3.95 18.06 18.47
CA PRO A 183 -3.56 19.18 19.32
C PRO A 183 -4.11 19.10 20.74
N THR A 184 -5.27 18.46 20.95
CA THR A 184 -5.88 18.32 22.30
C THR A 184 -6.67 17.02 22.43
N ARG A 185 -6.87 16.54 23.67
CA ARG A 185 -7.72 15.36 23.97
C ARG A 185 -9.16 15.50 23.48
N ARG A 186 -9.74 16.70 23.51
CA ARG A 186 -11.10 16.94 22.98
C ARG A 186 -11.22 16.65 21.48
N HIS A 187 -10.14 16.79 20.71
CA HIS A 187 -10.15 16.39 19.31
C HIS A 187 -10.12 14.88 19.17
N LEU A 188 -9.36 14.18 20.01
CA LEU A 188 -9.32 12.72 20.03
C LEU A 188 -10.70 12.10 20.30
N GLU A 189 -11.43 12.61 21.30
CA GLU A 189 -12.78 12.10 21.66
C GLU A 189 -13.80 12.21 20.52
N ARG A 190 -13.54 13.08 19.53
CA ARG A 190 -14.41 13.27 18.35
C ARG A 190 -13.99 12.41 17.16
N LEU A 191 -12.85 11.73 17.25
CA LEU A 191 -12.33 10.86 16.23
C LEU A 191 -12.74 9.42 16.57
N GLU A 192 -13.71 8.89 15.83
CA GLU A 192 -14.11 7.47 15.92
C GLU A 192 -13.09 6.61 15.17
N LEU A 193 -11.89 6.48 15.73
CA LEU A 193 -10.78 5.73 15.14
C LEU A 193 -10.61 4.39 15.84
N HIS A 194 -10.92 3.31 15.13
CA HIS A 194 -10.71 1.95 15.59
C HIS A 194 -9.33 1.45 15.12
N HIS A 195 -8.59 0.74 15.97
CA HIS A 195 -7.27 0.15 15.66
C HIS A 195 -6.16 1.18 15.30
N CYS A 196 -6.16 2.33 15.97
CA CYS A 196 -5.19 3.41 15.73
C CYS A 196 -4.43 3.79 17.01
N GLY A 197 -3.13 4.07 16.88
CA GLY A 197 -2.36 4.76 17.91
C GLY A 197 -2.70 6.25 17.92
N HIS A 198 -2.60 6.91 19.07
CA HIS A 198 -2.84 8.36 19.15
C HIS A 198 -1.89 9.06 20.11
N LEU A 199 -1.58 10.31 19.81
CA LEU A 199 -0.72 11.17 20.61
C LEU A 199 -1.31 12.58 20.68
N VAL A 200 -1.14 13.24 21.82
CA VAL A 200 -1.56 14.64 22.00
C VAL A 200 -0.32 15.50 22.05
N LEU A 201 -0.29 16.60 21.29
CA LEU A 201 0.82 17.55 21.33
C LEU A 201 1.01 18.18 22.72
N PRO A 202 2.25 18.50 23.12
CA PRO A 202 3.50 18.29 22.37
C PRO A 202 3.94 16.82 22.38
N VAL A 203 4.52 16.36 21.26
CA VAL A 203 5.00 14.98 21.10
C VAL A 203 6.52 14.94 21.14
N THR A 204 7.07 14.04 21.95
CA THR A 204 8.50 13.75 21.97
C THR A 204 8.85 12.54 21.10
N LYS A 205 10.12 12.44 20.67
CA LYS A 205 10.60 11.26 19.91
C LYS A 205 10.36 9.93 20.64
N PRO A 206 10.65 9.77 21.95
CA PRO A 206 10.39 8.51 22.65
C PRO A 206 8.91 8.12 22.66
N GLU A 207 8.00 9.09 22.83
CA GLU A 207 6.54 8.86 22.80
C GLU A 207 6.08 8.44 21.40
N LEU A 208 6.55 9.15 20.37
CA LEU A 208 6.24 8.82 18.99
C LEU A 208 6.75 7.42 18.63
N ARG A 209 7.98 7.10 19.00
CA ARG A 209 8.60 5.80 18.73
C ARG A 209 7.85 4.67 19.44
N ARG A 210 7.54 4.82 20.73
CA ARG A 210 6.77 3.83 21.49
C ARG A 210 5.39 3.60 20.88
N CYS A 211 4.72 4.66 20.43
CA CYS A 211 3.41 4.55 19.80
C CYS A 211 3.51 3.80 18.46
N ILE A 212 4.52 4.11 17.64
CA ILE A 212 4.81 3.41 16.38
C ILE A 212 5.12 1.93 16.64
N GLU A 213 6.00 1.62 17.59
CA GLU A 213 6.35 0.25 17.99
C GLU A 213 5.09 -0.51 18.43
N HIS A 214 4.25 0.09 19.28
CA HIS A 214 3.01 -0.53 19.74
C HIS A 214 2.04 -0.87 18.60
N VAL A 215 1.77 0.07 17.68
CA VAL A 215 0.90 -0.24 16.53
C VAL A 215 1.54 -1.26 15.59
N LEU A 216 2.87 -1.30 15.51
CA LEU A 216 3.61 -2.27 14.72
C LEU A 216 3.57 -3.70 15.30
N ASP A 217 3.47 -3.83 16.62
CA ASP A 217 3.46 -5.12 17.32
C ASP A 217 2.06 -5.74 17.40
N CYS A 218 0.98 -4.93 17.40
CA CYS A 218 -0.41 -5.42 17.43
C CYS A 218 -0.85 -6.29 16.21
N ARG A 219 0.05 -6.67 15.30
CA ARG A 219 -0.23 -7.71 14.27
C ARG A 219 -0.05 -9.13 14.83
N ALA A 220 0.61 -9.31 15.97
CA ALA A 220 1.07 -10.62 16.41
C ALA A 220 0.03 -11.44 17.18
N ASP A 221 -1.08 -10.83 17.62
CA ASP A 221 -2.01 -11.45 18.57
C ASP A 221 -3.38 -11.84 17.96
N ASP A 222 -3.57 -11.67 16.64
CA ASP A 222 -4.79 -12.08 15.91
C ASP A 222 -4.56 -13.37 15.08
N GLU A 223 -3.93 -14.40 15.69
CA GLU A 223 -3.96 -15.82 15.24
C GLU A 223 -4.79 -16.69 16.18
#